data_AF-A0A5C6DDR6-F1
#
_entry.id   AF-A0A5C6DDR6-F1
#
_cell.length_a   1.000
_cell.length_b   1.000
_cell.length_c   1.000
_cell.angle_alpha   90.00
_cell.angle_beta   90.00
_cell.angle_gamma   90.00
#
_symmetry.space_group_name_H-M   'P 1'
#
loop_
_entity.id
_entity.type
_entity.pdbx_description
1 polymer ?
#
loop_
_entity_poly.entity_id
_entity_poly.type
_entity_poly.pdbx_seq_one_letter_code
_entity_poly.pdbx_strand_id
1 'polypeptide(L)'
;MERVLRLCFLVVLGLVSQVARSEDRSRPRIVKTFEPVDLGRFQQIDPESLQRTIGQLERIHRKLGKPSPGDWLDQQKEVGQTFRQYVASDPVRPTGRRHILYVQPIGEFDAKQSEIVELASEYLALYMHTTVRLCKVLPSTTVPQKARREHPEWKVPQMLSTYLLKNVLKPRLPDDAAAYIAFTTTDLWPGRGWNFVFGQASLRDRVGVWSMYRNGDPSNSKADYLLCLRRTLRIATHETGHMFSLAHCIAYQCNMCGANHLQESDRLPLYLCPECHAKIAWAMGVDPIERYTQLSQFCKQHEMGWESAYYDQAIGLLRDP
;
A
#
# COMPACT_ATOMS: atom_id res chain seq x y z
N MET A 1 34.84 71.07 -41.96
CA MET A 1 33.83 71.94 -41.32
C MET A 1 32.77 71.02 -40.72
N GLU A 2 32.98 70.51 -39.52
CA GLU A 2 32.73 71.15 -38.21
C GLU A 2 31.41 70.63 -37.60
N ARG A 3 31.53 70.09 -36.38
CA ARG A 3 30.53 70.01 -35.29
C ARG A 3 29.48 68.88 -35.36
N VAL A 4 29.05 68.23 -34.27
CA VAL A 4 29.38 68.26 -32.84
C VAL A 4 28.75 67.00 -32.21
N LEU A 5 29.43 66.40 -31.21
CA LEU A 5 28.93 65.37 -30.29
C LEU A 5 27.73 65.85 -29.44
N ARG A 6 26.76 64.95 -29.16
CA ARG A 6 25.98 64.81 -27.89
C ARG A 6 25.13 63.54 -27.99
N LEU A 7 25.53 62.43 -27.39
CA LEU A 7 25.18 61.94 -26.04
C LEU A 7 23.67 61.71 -25.85
N CYS A 8 23.24 60.44 -25.76
CA CYS A 8 22.24 59.98 -24.78
C CYS A 8 22.17 58.45 -24.73
N PHE A 9 22.43 57.94 -23.52
CA PHE A 9 22.25 56.56 -23.04
C PHE A 9 20.83 56.04 -23.30
N LEU A 10 20.70 54.79 -23.77
CA LEU A 10 19.48 53.99 -23.56
C LEU A 10 19.81 52.49 -23.46
N VAL A 11 19.94 52.05 -22.22
CA VAL A 11 19.55 50.77 -21.61
C VAL A 11 19.32 49.59 -22.57
N VAL A 12 20.25 48.63 -22.53
CA VAL A 12 20.04 47.25 -23.01
C VAL A 12 19.21 46.51 -21.95
N LEU A 13 17.90 46.37 -22.20
CA LEU A 13 17.04 45.44 -21.46
C LEU A 13 17.12 44.06 -22.14
N GLY A 14 17.85 43.15 -21.51
CA GLY A 14 17.89 41.75 -21.90
C GLY A 14 16.54 41.06 -21.67
N LEU A 15 15.89 40.65 -22.75
CA LEU A 15 14.80 39.67 -22.69
C LEU A 15 15.40 38.29 -22.44
N VAL A 16 15.49 37.91 -21.17
CA VAL A 16 15.60 36.50 -20.79
C VAL A 16 14.22 35.88 -21.02
N SER A 17 14.05 35.24 -22.16
CA SER A 17 12.91 34.38 -22.47
C SER A 17 12.82 33.26 -21.44
N GLN A 18 11.92 33.40 -20.45
CA GLN A 18 11.46 32.30 -19.61
C GLN A 18 10.71 31.29 -20.48
N VAL A 19 11.43 30.31 -21.02
CA VAL A 19 10.82 29.08 -21.51
C VAL A 19 10.31 28.34 -20.28
N ALA A 20 9.02 28.52 -19.96
CA ALA A 20 8.32 27.66 -19.02
C ALA A 20 8.46 26.23 -19.53
N ARG A 21 9.31 25.43 -18.86
CA ARG A 21 9.36 23.98 -19.08
C ARG A 21 7.94 23.46 -18.88
N SER A 22 7.32 22.92 -19.92
CA SER A 22 6.06 22.21 -19.80
C SER A 22 6.25 21.11 -18.76
N GLU A 23 5.64 21.26 -17.58
CA GLU A 23 5.69 20.23 -16.54
C GLU A 23 5.16 18.93 -17.14
N ASP A 24 5.99 17.88 -17.07
CA ASP A 24 5.59 16.54 -17.47
C ASP A 24 4.44 16.07 -16.57
N ARG A 25 3.21 16.23 -17.05
CA ARG A 25 1.97 15.84 -16.35
C ARG A 25 1.87 14.32 -16.11
N SER A 26 2.80 13.52 -16.63
CA SER A 26 2.83 12.07 -16.42
C SER A 26 3.47 11.66 -15.09
N ARG A 27 4.37 12.48 -14.52
CA ARG A 27 5.06 12.14 -13.27
C ARG A 27 4.24 12.54 -12.03
N PRO A 28 4.05 11.63 -11.06
CA PRO A 28 3.37 11.96 -9.82
C PRO A 28 4.11 13.07 -9.06
N ARG A 29 3.39 14.10 -8.61
CA ARG A 29 3.97 15.13 -7.75
C ARG A 29 3.99 14.62 -6.32
N ILE A 30 5.13 14.67 -5.66
CA ILE A 30 5.31 14.18 -4.30
C ILE A 30 4.99 15.29 -3.29
N VAL A 31 4.24 14.95 -2.25
CA VAL A 31 3.94 15.86 -1.13
C VAL A 31 4.70 15.50 0.14
N LYS A 32 4.94 14.20 0.36
CA LYS A 32 5.64 13.69 1.55
C LYS A 32 6.35 12.38 1.23
N THR A 33 7.49 12.18 1.88
CA THR A 33 8.27 10.93 1.79
C THR A 33 8.38 10.34 3.18
N PHE A 34 8.17 9.03 3.27
CA PHE A 34 8.33 8.23 4.49
C PHE A 34 9.44 7.22 4.23
N GLU A 35 10.39 7.15 5.15
CA GLU A 35 11.51 6.22 5.09
C GLU A 35 11.47 5.35 6.35
N PRO A 36 11.69 4.03 6.26
CA PRO A 36 11.90 3.21 7.44
C PRO A 36 13.23 3.57 8.11
N VAL A 37 13.34 3.24 9.39
CA VAL A 37 14.56 3.39 10.17
C VAL A 37 15.53 2.30 9.72
N ASP A 38 16.66 2.71 9.14
CA ASP A 38 17.65 1.87 8.43
C ASP A 38 17.19 1.37 7.03
N LEU A 39 18.09 1.53 6.07
CA LEU A 39 17.85 1.25 4.66
C LEU A 39 19.03 0.52 4.04
N GLY A 40 19.61 -0.44 4.78
CA GLY A 40 20.51 -1.48 4.27
C GLY A 40 19.86 -2.37 3.19
N ARG A 41 19.31 -1.74 2.13
CA ARG A 41 18.50 -2.35 1.08
C ARG A 41 19.32 -3.36 0.29
N PHE A 42 18.60 -4.38 -0.19
CA PHE A 42 19.15 -5.42 -1.06
C PHE A 42 20.20 -6.31 -0.40
N GLN A 43 20.27 -6.35 0.93
CA GLN A 43 20.96 -7.44 1.58
C GLN A 43 20.24 -8.74 1.24
N GLN A 44 21.00 -9.68 0.67
CA GLN A 44 20.47 -10.98 0.32
C GLN A 44 20.22 -11.75 1.62
N ILE A 45 18.95 -11.91 1.97
CA ILE A 45 18.58 -12.77 3.09
C ILE A 45 18.62 -14.21 2.63
N ASP A 46 19.38 -15.03 3.36
CA ASP A 46 19.43 -16.46 3.21
C ASP A 46 18.03 -17.10 3.41
N PRO A 47 17.48 -17.79 2.40
CA PRO A 47 16.19 -18.48 2.53
C PRO A 47 16.17 -19.51 3.66
N GLU A 48 17.30 -20.17 4.00
CA GLU A 48 17.34 -21.14 5.09
C GLU A 48 17.16 -20.47 6.45
N SER A 49 17.77 -19.29 6.64
CA SER A 49 17.51 -18.45 7.82
C SER A 49 16.03 -18.13 7.99
N LEU A 50 15.35 -17.73 6.93
CA LEU A 50 13.91 -17.46 6.97
C LEU A 50 13.08 -18.72 7.20
N GLN A 51 13.54 -19.89 6.76
CA GLN A 51 12.87 -21.16 7.07
C GLN A 51 12.94 -21.48 8.58
N ARG A 52 14.06 -21.14 9.25
CA ARG A 52 14.15 -21.23 10.72
C ARG A 52 13.22 -20.22 11.41
N THR A 53 13.19 -18.97 10.93
CA THR A 53 12.25 -17.94 11.40
C THR A 53 10.80 -18.40 11.30
N ILE A 54 10.42 -19.08 10.20
CA ILE A 54 9.09 -19.67 10.05
C ILE A 54 8.81 -20.62 11.23
N GLY A 55 9.67 -21.62 11.45
CA GLY A 55 9.45 -22.64 12.50
C GLY A 55 9.36 -22.06 13.92
N GLN A 56 10.09 -20.99 14.21
CA GLN A 56 10.02 -20.31 15.51
C GLN A 56 8.69 -19.56 15.69
N LEU A 57 8.29 -18.79 14.68
CA LEU A 57 7.08 -17.96 14.73
C LEU A 57 5.80 -18.80 14.65
N GLU A 58 5.84 -20.02 14.10
CA GLU A 58 4.68 -20.92 14.09
C GLU A 58 4.10 -21.15 15.49
N ARG A 59 4.94 -21.12 16.54
CA ARG A 59 4.57 -21.35 17.94
C ARG A 59 3.58 -20.32 18.48
N ILE A 60 3.51 -19.12 17.88
CA ILE A 60 2.64 -18.02 18.31
C ILE A 60 1.54 -17.68 17.30
N HIS A 61 1.40 -18.49 16.24
CA HIS A 61 0.36 -18.28 15.23
C HIS A 61 -0.74 -19.32 15.28
N ARG A 62 -1.94 -18.85 14.96
CA ARG A 62 -3.12 -19.70 14.81
C ARG A 62 -3.25 -20.12 13.35
N LYS A 63 -3.41 -21.43 13.13
CA LYS A 63 -3.83 -21.97 11.83
C LYS A 63 -5.20 -21.41 11.46
N LEU A 64 -5.47 -21.25 10.17
CA LEU A 64 -6.77 -20.81 9.71
C LEU A 64 -7.81 -21.92 9.98
N GLY A 65 -8.93 -21.56 10.61
CA GLY A 65 -10.02 -22.49 10.88
C GLY A 65 -10.84 -22.79 9.63
N LYS A 66 -11.90 -23.59 9.80
CA LYS A 66 -12.92 -23.76 8.74
C LYS A 66 -13.66 -22.43 8.52
N PRO A 67 -13.97 -22.07 7.26
CA PRO A 67 -14.74 -20.86 6.98
C PRO A 67 -16.18 -20.98 7.50
N SER A 68 -16.75 -19.85 7.90
CA SER A 68 -18.19 -19.71 8.16
C SER A 68 -18.94 -19.57 6.82
N PRO A 69 -20.26 -19.85 6.77
CA PRO A 69 -21.04 -19.58 5.57
C PRO A 69 -20.92 -18.13 5.11
N GLY A 70 -20.57 -17.92 3.84
CA GLY A 70 -20.35 -16.61 3.24
C GLY A 70 -18.94 -16.01 3.40
N ASP A 71 -18.07 -16.62 4.21
CA ASP A 71 -16.65 -16.26 4.28
C ASP A 71 -15.96 -16.50 2.92
N TRP A 72 -14.81 -15.88 2.68
CA TRP A 72 -14.09 -15.97 1.40
C TRP A 72 -13.84 -17.41 0.96
N LEU A 73 -13.30 -18.25 1.85
CA LEU A 73 -12.98 -19.64 1.54
C LEU A 73 -14.18 -20.60 1.54
N ASP A 74 -15.37 -20.14 1.94
CA ASP A 74 -16.63 -20.87 1.71
C ASP A 74 -17.05 -20.75 0.24
N GLN A 75 -16.76 -19.61 -0.40
CA GLN A 75 -17.19 -19.30 -1.76
C GLN A 75 -16.10 -19.44 -2.82
N GLN A 76 -14.83 -19.25 -2.43
CA GLN A 76 -13.68 -19.21 -3.31
C GLN A 76 -12.74 -20.38 -3.04
N LYS A 77 -12.25 -21.01 -4.11
CA LYS A 77 -11.24 -22.06 -4.02
C LYS A 77 -9.86 -21.45 -4.23
N GLU A 78 -9.02 -21.55 -3.21
CA GLU A 78 -7.66 -21.04 -3.19
C GLU A 78 -6.69 -22.19 -2.91
N VAL A 79 -5.57 -22.22 -3.63
CA VAL A 79 -4.52 -23.24 -3.42
C VAL A 79 -3.48 -22.80 -2.39
N GLY A 80 -3.47 -21.51 -2.03
CA GLY A 80 -2.47 -20.92 -1.15
C GLY A 80 -1.09 -20.83 -1.81
N GLN A 81 -0.10 -20.45 -1.01
CA GLN A 81 1.28 -20.29 -1.45
C GLN A 81 2.20 -20.37 -0.21
N THR A 82 3.12 -21.32 -0.17
CA THR A 82 4.18 -21.37 0.85
C THR A 82 5.30 -20.39 0.52
N PHE A 83 6.20 -20.12 1.46
CA PHE A 83 7.40 -19.31 1.24
C PHE A 83 8.28 -19.89 0.14
N ARG A 84 8.51 -21.21 0.16
CA ARG A 84 9.30 -21.89 -0.89
C ARG A 84 8.67 -21.75 -2.28
N GLN A 85 7.35 -21.91 -2.38
CA GLN A 85 6.61 -21.70 -3.64
C GLN A 85 6.69 -20.24 -4.11
N TYR A 86 6.61 -19.29 -3.17
CA TYR A 86 6.75 -17.87 -3.48
C TYR A 86 8.13 -17.56 -4.08
N VAL A 87 9.21 -18.00 -3.44
CA VAL A 87 10.59 -17.81 -3.95
C VAL A 87 10.75 -18.43 -5.34
N ALA A 88 10.22 -19.64 -5.55
CA ALA A 88 10.29 -20.35 -6.83
C ALA A 88 9.42 -19.71 -7.94
N SER A 89 8.48 -18.83 -7.60
CA SER A 89 7.55 -18.21 -8.56
C SER A 89 8.12 -16.99 -9.31
N ASP A 90 9.39 -16.67 -9.09
CA ASP A 90 10.06 -15.44 -9.54
C ASP A 90 9.20 -14.19 -9.25
N PRO A 91 8.97 -13.88 -7.97
CA PRO A 91 7.98 -12.87 -7.60
C PRO A 91 8.47 -11.46 -7.91
N VAL A 92 7.50 -10.55 -8.06
CA VAL A 92 7.80 -9.12 -8.15
C VAL A 92 8.48 -8.66 -6.87
N ARG A 93 9.64 -8.02 -7.02
CA ARG A 93 10.43 -7.46 -5.92
C ARG A 93 10.94 -6.06 -6.25
N PRO A 94 11.31 -5.26 -5.22
CA PRO A 94 12.21 -4.14 -5.41
C PRO A 94 13.54 -4.58 -6.02
N THR A 95 14.18 -3.68 -6.75
CA THR A 95 15.51 -3.84 -7.36
C THR A 95 16.25 -2.51 -7.23
N GLY A 96 17.57 -2.47 -7.47
CA GLY A 96 18.32 -1.21 -7.45
C GLY A 96 17.69 -0.10 -8.32
N ARG A 97 17.07 -0.45 -9.45
CA ARG A 97 16.34 0.49 -10.30
C ARG A 97 14.94 0.83 -9.76
N ARG A 98 14.18 -0.16 -9.30
CA ARG A 98 12.77 -0.01 -8.86
C ARG A 98 12.65 -0.25 -7.36
N HIS A 99 12.64 0.78 -6.55
CA HIS A 99 12.81 0.67 -5.08
C HIS A 99 11.93 1.59 -4.25
N ILE A 100 10.97 2.30 -4.86
CA ILE A 100 10.06 3.19 -4.16
C ILE A 100 8.62 2.72 -4.33
N LEU A 101 7.85 2.71 -3.24
CA LEU A 101 6.40 2.55 -3.27
C LEU A 101 5.75 3.93 -3.37
N TYR A 102 4.91 4.14 -4.38
CA TYR A 102 4.18 5.38 -4.54
C TYR A 102 2.74 5.20 -4.08
N VAL A 103 2.21 6.15 -3.31
CA VAL A 103 0.80 6.20 -2.90
C VAL A 103 0.12 7.38 -3.59
N GLN A 104 -0.96 7.13 -4.33
CA GLN A 104 -1.72 8.14 -5.07
C GLN A 104 -3.14 8.29 -4.51
N PRO A 105 -3.42 9.34 -3.72
CA PRO A 105 -4.78 9.68 -3.38
C PRO A 105 -5.55 10.13 -4.63
N ILE A 106 -6.79 9.65 -4.78
CA ILE A 106 -7.70 10.00 -5.87
C ILE A 106 -9.09 10.26 -5.30
N GLY A 107 -9.59 11.48 -5.52
CA GLY A 107 -10.90 11.93 -5.02
C GLY A 107 -10.76 13.02 -3.96
N GLU A 108 -11.79 13.13 -3.14
CA GLU A 108 -11.87 14.15 -2.08
C GLU A 108 -11.64 13.49 -0.72
N PHE A 109 -10.94 14.21 0.16
CA PHE A 109 -10.57 13.73 1.49
C PHE A 109 -10.83 14.84 2.50
N ASP A 110 -11.54 14.52 3.57
CA ASP A 110 -11.58 15.40 4.73
C ASP A 110 -10.25 15.34 5.52
N ALA A 111 -10.15 16.14 6.59
CA ALA A 111 -8.93 16.22 7.39
C ALA A 111 -8.56 14.89 8.06
N LYS A 112 -9.54 14.13 8.57
CA LYS A 112 -9.31 12.85 9.26
C LYS A 112 -8.97 11.73 8.28
N GLN A 113 -9.61 11.72 7.12
CA GLN A 113 -9.28 10.82 6.03
C GLN A 113 -7.87 11.09 5.50
N SER A 114 -7.49 12.37 5.34
CA SER A 114 -6.13 12.76 4.93
C SER A 114 -5.07 12.32 5.95
N GLU A 115 -5.35 12.51 7.24
CA GLU A 115 -4.50 12.02 8.35
C GLU A 115 -4.30 10.50 8.27
N ILE A 116 -5.38 9.73 8.07
CA ILE A 116 -5.31 8.26 7.91
C ILE A 116 -4.51 7.85 6.66
N VAL A 117 -4.62 8.59 5.54
CA VAL A 117 -3.82 8.33 4.32
C VAL A 117 -2.32 8.51 4.60
N GLU A 118 -1.95 9.55 5.35
CA GLU A 118 -0.56 9.77 5.75
C GLU A 118 -0.05 8.65 6.67
N LEU A 119 -0.82 8.28 7.69
CA LEU A 119 -0.47 7.18 8.60
C LEU A 119 -0.38 5.83 7.88
N ALA A 120 -1.25 5.58 6.89
CA ALA A 120 -1.16 4.39 6.06
C ALA A 120 0.09 4.39 5.19
N SER A 121 0.52 5.57 4.70
CA SER A 121 1.74 5.71 3.92
C SER A 121 3.00 5.48 4.76
N GLU A 122 3.02 6.00 5.99
CA GLU A 122 4.07 5.71 6.97
C GLU A 122 4.11 4.23 7.33
N TYR A 123 2.95 3.64 7.67
CA TYR A 123 2.87 2.23 8.01
C TYR A 123 3.33 1.33 6.86
N LEU A 124 2.99 1.66 5.60
CA LEU A 124 3.48 0.94 4.43
C LEU A 124 5.01 0.98 4.33
N ALA A 125 5.64 2.12 4.66
CA ALA A 125 7.09 2.25 4.63
C ALA A 125 7.76 1.30 5.63
N LEU A 126 7.20 1.18 6.84
CA LEU A 126 7.67 0.27 7.88
C LEU A 126 7.34 -1.20 7.54
N TYR A 127 6.11 -1.47 7.08
CA TYR A 127 5.60 -2.82 6.83
C TYR A 127 6.27 -3.50 5.66
N MET A 128 6.56 -2.74 4.60
CA MET A 128 7.26 -3.20 3.41
C MET A 128 8.76 -2.88 3.46
N HIS A 129 9.25 -2.21 4.51
CA HIS A 129 10.63 -1.78 4.65
C HIS A 129 11.18 -1.11 3.36
N THR A 130 10.48 -0.09 2.89
CA THR A 130 10.78 0.60 1.64
C THR A 130 10.40 2.06 1.70
N THR A 131 11.03 2.92 0.88
CA THR A 131 10.59 4.32 0.76
C THR A 131 9.15 4.36 0.28
N VAL A 132 8.31 5.13 0.96
CA VAL A 132 7.00 5.48 0.47
C VAL A 132 6.95 6.95 0.10
N ARG A 133 6.51 7.27 -1.12
CA ARG A 133 6.23 8.64 -1.56
C ARG A 133 4.73 8.83 -1.69
N LEU A 134 4.17 9.69 -0.84
CA LEU A 134 2.79 10.14 -0.96
C LEU A 134 2.70 11.23 -2.03
N CYS A 135 1.82 11.01 -3.00
CA CYS A 135 1.61 11.91 -4.11
C CYS A 135 0.53 12.95 -3.80
N LYS A 136 0.56 14.07 -4.51
CA LYS A 136 -0.51 15.07 -4.51
C LYS A 136 -1.80 14.43 -4.98
N VAL A 137 -2.90 14.73 -4.31
CA VAL A 137 -4.24 14.24 -4.64
C VAL A 137 -4.58 14.51 -6.11
N LEU A 138 -5.07 13.48 -6.80
CA LEU A 138 -5.68 13.61 -8.12
C LEU A 138 -7.19 13.80 -7.95
N PRO A 139 -7.82 14.67 -8.75
CA PRO A 139 -9.26 14.87 -8.68
C PRO A 139 -10.00 13.60 -9.12
N SER A 140 -11.21 13.40 -8.60
CA SER A 140 -12.06 12.27 -8.99
C SER A 140 -12.25 12.19 -10.51
N THR A 141 -12.31 13.33 -11.20
CA THR A 141 -12.42 13.51 -12.68
C THR A 141 -11.34 12.79 -13.49
N THR A 142 -10.25 12.35 -12.85
CA THR A 142 -9.25 11.44 -13.43
C THR A 142 -9.88 10.12 -13.89
N VAL A 143 -10.93 9.66 -13.20
CA VAL A 143 -11.75 8.52 -13.62
C VAL A 143 -12.94 9.05 -14.43
N PRO A 144 -13.08 8.72 -15.73
CA PRO A 144 -14.16 9.23 -16.57
C PRO A 144 -15.51 8.58 -16.23
N GLN A 145 -16.61 9.19 -16.66
CA GLN A 145 -17.98 8.70 -16.40
C GLN A 145 -18.20 7.24 -16.83
N LYS A 146 -17.61 6.80 -17.96
CA LYS A 146 -17.69 5.40 -18.42
C LYS A 146 -17.07 4.37 -17.46
N ALA A 147 -16.23 4.83 -16.54
CA ALA A 147 -15.55 4.02 -15.52
C ALA A 147 -16.08 4.33 -14.11
N ARG A 148 -17.28 4.90 -14.04
CA ARG A 148 -18.03 5.13 -12.80
C ARG A 148 -19.42 4.53 -12.95
N ARG A 149 -20.05 4.23 -11.82
CA ARG A 149 -21.47 3.87 -11.76
C ARG A 149 -22.06 4.33 -10.44
N GLU A 150 -23.38 4.29 -10.35
CA GLU A 150 -24.05 4.16 -9.05
C GLU A 150 -24.30 2.67 -8.81
N HIS A 151 -24.05 2.22 -7.58
CA HIS A 151 -24.38 0.84 -7.21
C HIS A 151 -25.87 0.58 -7.44
N PRO A 152 -26.26 -0.51 -8.12
CA PRO A 152 -27.64 -0.72 -8.56
C PRO A 152 -28.66 -0.72 -7.41
N GLU A 153 -28.28 -1.26 -6.26
CA GLU A 153 -29.13 -1.35 -5.07
C GLU A 153 -28.89 -0.18 -4.09
N TRP A 154 -27.68 -0.04 -3.54
CA TRP A 154 -27.36 0.98 -2.53
C TRP A 154 -27.32 2.43 -3.01
N LYS A 155 -27.35 2.68 -4.34
CA LYS A 155 -27.31 4.04 -4.93
C LYS A 155 -26.10 4.88 -4.53
N VAL A 156 -24.98 4.23 -4.19
CA VAL A 156 -23.71 4.89 -3.84
C VAL A 156 -22.79 4.99 -5.06
N PRO A 157 -22.02 6.08 -5.23
CA PRO A 157 -21.06 6.19 -6.32
C PRO A 157 -19.94 5.14 -6.20
N GLN A 158 -19.59 4.52 -7.32
CA GLN A 158 -18.49 3.57 -7.43
C GLN A 158 -17.55 3.90 -8.58
N MET A 159 -16.25 3.64 -8.41
CA MET A 159 -15.24 3.67 -9.45
C MET A 159 -14.85 2.26 -9.88
N LEU A 160 -14.62 2.08 -11.19
CA LEU A 160 -14.15 0.82 -11.75
C LEU A 160 -12.66 0.61 -11.40
N SER A 161 -12.37 -0.31 -10.47
CA SER A 161 -11.01 -0.56 -10.00
C SER A 161 -10.08 -1.01 -11.13
N THR A 162 -10.56 -1.83 -12.07
CA THR A 162 -9.76 -2.27 -13.22
C THR A 162 -9.35 -1.13 -14.15
N TYR A 163 -10.16 -0.06 -14.24
CA TYR A 163 -9.79 1.16 -14.98
C TYR A 163 -8.72 1.96 -14.24
N LEU A 164 -8.83 2.08 -12.91
CA LEU A 164 -7.80 2.72 -12.09
C LEU A 164 -6.44 2.03 -12.28
N LEU A 165 -6.40 0.70 -12.21
CA LEU A 165 -5.16 -0.07 -12.43
C LEU A 165 -4.59 0.14 -13.85
N LYS A 166 -5.40 -0.11 -14.88
CA LYS A 166 -4.92 -0.21 -16.28
C LYS A 166 -4.76 1.13 -16.98
N ASN A 167 -5.61 2.10 -16.69
CA ASN A 167 -5.72 3.35 -17.44
C ASN A 167 -5.27 4.58 -16.65
N VAL A 168 -5.21 4.50 -15.31
CA VAL A 168 -4.71 5.59 -14.47
C VAL A 168 -3.29 5.31 -14.00
N LEU A 169 -3.10 4.22 -13.25
CA LEU A 169 -1.85 3.92 -12.55
C LEU A 169 -0.77 3.36 -13.47
N LYS A 170 -1.05 2.31 -14.24
CA LYS A 170 -0.02 1.66 -15.09
C LYS A 170 0.65 2.65 -16.08
N PRO A 171 -0.09 3.56 -16.75
CA PRO A 171 0.53 4.57 -17.62
C PRO A 171 1.31 5.67 -16.88
N ARG A 172 1.09 5.83 -15.57
CA ARG A 172 1.74 6.83 -14.70
C ARG A 172 2.77 6.20 -13.74
N LEU A 173 3.02 4.89 -13.86
CA LEU A 173 3.93 4.16 -13.00
C LEU A 173 5.35 4.72 -13.17
N PRO A 174 5.95 5.32 -12.12
CA PRO A 174 7.30 5.86 -12.23
C PRO A 174 8.34 4.79 -12.59
N ASP A 175 9.43 5.21 -13.24
CA ASP A 175 10.51 4.31 -13.65
C ASP A 175 11.24 3.68 -12.44
N ASP A 176 11.31 4.41 -11.32
CA ASP A 176 11.91 3.99 -10.05
C ASP A 176 10.91 3.31 -9.10
N ALA A 177 9.64 3.19 -9.51
CA ALA A 177 8.63 2.57 -8.68
C ALA A 177 8.82 1.05 -8.60
N ALA A 178 9.04 0.56 -7.39
CA ALA A 178 8.82 -0.83 -7.03
C ALA A 178 7.33 -1.18 -7.21
N ALA A 179 6.45 -0.24 -6.84
CA ALA A 179 5.01 -0.38 -6.85
C ALA A 179 4.32 1.00 -6.83
N TYR A 180 3.11 1.10 -7.40
CA TYR A 180 2.28 2.31 -7.39
C TYR A 180 0.83 2.00 -7.08
N ILE A 181 0.34 2.49 -5.94
CA ILE A 181 -0.94 2.10 -5.39
C ILE A 181 -1.84 3.34 -5.18
N ALA A 182 -3.10 3.26 -5.62
CA ALA A 182 -4.07 4.33 -5.42
C ALA A 182 -4.86 4.16 -4.13
N PHE A 183 -5.17 5.28 -3.49
CA PHE A 183 -6.07 5.39 -2.36
C PHE A 183 -7.30 6.20 -2.80
N THR A 184 -8.51 5.73 -2.52
CA THR A 184 -9.72 6.56 -2.71
C THR A 184 -10.70 6.48 -1.54
N THR A 185 -11.52 7.51 -1.38
CA THR A 185 -12.71 7.53 -0.51
C THR A 185 -13.96 7.04 -1.23
N THR A 186 -13.90 6.81 -2.55
CA THR A 186 -15.04 6.31 -3.33
C THR A 186 -15.07 4.79 -3.33
N ASP A 187 -16.26 4.21 -3.28
CA ASP A 187 -16.42 2.76 -3.32
C ASP A 187 -15.91 2.15 -4.64
N LEU A 188 -15.45 0.90 -4.62
CA LEU A 188 -14.80 0.26 -5.76
C LEU A 188 -15.60 -0.92 -6.27
N TRP A 189 -15.55 -1.13 -7.58
CA TRP A 189 -16.16 -2.27 -8.24
C TRP A 189 -15.25 -2.82 -9.35
N PRO A 190 -15.02 -4.15 -9.43
CA PRO A 190 -14.04 -4.72 -10.37
C PRO A 190 -14.59 -5.00 -11.77
N GLY A 191 -15.91 -5.06 -11.96
CA GLY A 191 -16.52 -5.41 -13.24
C GLY A 191 -17.70 -6.38 -13.11
N ARG A 192 -18.22 -6.84 -14.24
CA ARG A 192 -19.46 -7.64 -14.33
C ARG A 192 -19.51 -8.75 -13.27
N GLY A 193 -20.66 -8.87 -12.59
CA GLY A 193 -20.93 -9.93 -11.61
C GLY A 193 -20.56 -9.60 -10.16
N TRP A 194 -19.90 -8.47 -9.89
CA TRP A 194 -19.49 -8.08 -8.54
C TRP A 194 -20.29 -6.90 -7.97
N ASN A 195 -20.47 -6.87 -6.65
CA ASN A 195 -21.09 -5.75 -5.94
C ASN A 195 -20.08 -4.66 -5.63
N PHE A 196 -18.99 -5.02 -4.95
CA PHE A 196 -17.88 -4.13 -4.63
C PHE A 196 -16.60 -4.94 -4.36
N VAL A 197 -15.49 -4.24 -4.18
CA VAL A 197 -14.25 -4.75 -3.58
C VAL A 197 -13.68 -3.72 -2.61
N PHE A 198 -12.97 -4.14 -1.57
CA PHE A 198 -12.24 -3.21 -0.69
C PHE A 198 -10.99 -2.64 -1.38
N GLY A 199 -10.36 -3.46 -2.22
CA GLY A 199 -9.22 -3.10 -3.04
C GLY A 199 -9.05 -4.09 -4.18
N GLN A 200 -8.08 -3.81 -5.04
CA GLN A 200 -7.65 -4.72 -6.09
C GLN A 200 -6.22 -4.41 -6.49
N ALA A 201 -5.40 -5.44 -6.63
CA ALA A 201 -4.03 -5.33 -7.09
C ALA A 201 -3.68 -6.32 -8.20
N SER A 202 -2.71 -5.94 -9.04
CA SER A 202 -2.08 -6.85 -10.00
C SER A 202 -0.88 -7.53 -9.36
N LEU A 203 -0.82 -8.86 -9.46
CA LEU A 203 0.30 -9.67 -8.94
C LEU A 203 1.63 -9.43 -9.67
N ARG A 204 1.59 -8.76 -10.84
CA ARG A 204 2.74 -8.61 -11.75
C ARG A 204 2.97 -7.18 -12.22
N ASP A 205 1.91 -6.41 -12.42
CA ASP A 205 2.01 -5.08 -13.03
C ASP A 205 2.42 -3.97 -12.06
N ARG A 206 2.67 -4.29 -10.78
CA ARG A 206 3.13 -3.33 -9.75
C ARG A 206 2.12 -2.19 -9.51
N VAL A 207 0.84 -2.42 -9.78
CA VAL A 207 -0.24 -1.45 -9.55
C VAL A 207 -1.34 -2.05 -8.68
N GLY A 208 -1.89 -1.23 -7.79
CA GLY A 208 -2.98 -1.61 -6.90
C GLY A 208 -3.88 -0.42 -6.59
N VAL A 209 -5.04 -0.68 -6.03
CA VAL A 209 -5.94 0.35 -5.51
C VAL A 209 -6.66 -0.17 -4.27
N TRP A 210 -6.89 0.70 -3.29
CA TRP A 210 -7.83 0.42 -2.21
C TRP A 210 -8.76 1.59 -1.95
N SER A 211 -9.87 1.29 -1.28
CA SER A 211 -10.87 2.26 -0.87
C SER A 211 -11.08 2.27 0.64
N MET A 212 -11.23 3.46 1.21
CA MET A 212 -11.66 3.63 2.60
C MET A 212 -13.17 3.77 2.76
N TYR A 213 -13.95 3.75 1.67
CA TYR A 213 -15.40 4.02 1.69
C TYR A 213 -16.14 3.15 2.71
N ARG A 214 -15.71 1.90 2.88
CA ARG A 214 -16.34 0.91 3.76
C ARG A 214 -15.65 0.76 5.11
N ASN A 215 -14.65 1.58 5.42
CA ASN A 215 -13.85 1.39 6.64
C ASN A 215 -14.51 1.98 7.89
N GLY A 216 -15.60 2.72 7.75
CA GLY A 216 -16.28 3.45 8.81
C GLY A 216 -16.05 4.95 8.70
N ASP A 217 -16.68 5.71 9.60
CA ASP A 217 -16.56 7.17 9.64
C ASP A 217 -15.52 7.60 10.71
N PRO A 218 -14.32 8.04 10.30
CA PRO A 218 -13.28 8.42 11.25
C PRO A 218 -13.57 9.73 12.01
N SER A 219 -14.63 10.46 11.63
CA SER A 219 -15.02 11.72 12.27
C SER A 219 -16.03 11.53 13.41
N ASN A 220 -16.65 10.35 13.53
CA ASN A 220 -17.72 10.11 14.49
C ASN A 220 -17.24 9.99 15.94
N SER A 221 -16.17 9.23 16.20
CA SER A 221 -15.61 9.03 17.53
C SER A 221 -14.15 8.60 17.48
N LYS A 222 -13.43 8.64 18.62
CA LYS A 222 -12.07 8.08 18.71
C LYS A 222 -12.04 6.60 18.36
N ALA A 223 -13.04 5.83 18.81
CA ALA A 223 -13.11 4.40 18.53
C ALA A 223 -13.31 4.13 17.02
N ASP A 224 -14.17 4.90 16.36
CA ASP A 224 -14.40 4.78 14.92
C ASP A 224 -13.18 5.22 14.10
N TYR A 225 -12.47 6.26 14.54
CA TYR A 225 -11.19 6.66 13.97
C TYR A 225 -10.18 5.51 14.02
N LEU A 226 -9.97 4.89 15.20
CA LEU A 226 -9.02 3.79 15.36
C LEU A 226 -9.42 2.56 14.54
N LEU A 227 -10.72 2.25 14.46
CA LEU A 227 -11.23 1.16 13.64
C LEU A 227 -11.01 1.43 12.13
N CYS A 228 -11.32 2.65 11.67
CA CYS A 228 -11.12 3.07 10.30
C CYS A 228 -9.64 3.06 9.92
N LEU A 229 -8.76 3.54 10.80
CA LEU A 229 -7.32 3.45 10.63
C LEU A 229 -6.88 1.99 10.50
N ARG A 230 -7.23 1.12 11.46
CA ARG A 230 -6.83 -0.30 11.41
C ARG A 230 -7.28 -1.01 10.14
N ARG A 231 -8.53 -0.81 9.71
CA ARG A 231 -9.07 -1.37 8.45
C ARG A 231 -8.31 -0.82 7.23
N THR A 232 -7.98 0.47 7.24
CA THR A 232 -7.21 1.10 6.16
C THR A 232 -5.80 0.52 6.07
N LEU A 233 -5.10 0.38 7.19
CA LEU A 233 -3.76 -0.24 7.22
C LEU A 233 -3.81 -1.68 6.71
N ARG A 234 -4.83 -2.45 7.10
CA ARG A 234 -5.05 -3.83 6.69
C ARG A 234 -5.16 -3.92 5.17
N ILE A 235 -6.10 -3.19 4.56
CA ILE A 235 -6.35 -3.26 3.13
C ILE A 235 -5.13 -2.72 2.35
N ALA A 236 -4.54 -1.60 2.78
CA ALA A 236 -3.37 -1.01 2.13
C ALA A 236 -2.20 -2.01 2.06
N THR A 237 -1.89 -2.67 3.17
CA THR A 237 -0.80 -3.66 3.24
C THR A 237 -1.14 -4.96 2.52
N HIS A 238 -2.40 -5.40 2.54
CA HIS A 238 -2.89 -6.57 1.81
C HIS A 238 -2.73 -6.41 0.29
N GLU A 239 -3.28 -5.32 -0.26
CA GLU A 239 -3.19 -5.03 -1.69
C GLU A 239 -1.74 -4.78 -2.14
N THR A 240 -0.95 -4.13 -1.29
CA THR A 240 0.49 -3.96 -1.57
C THR A 240 1.21 -5.32 -1.56
N GLY A 241 0.84 -6.25 -0.68
CA GLY A 241 1.37 -7.61 -0.68
C GLY A 241 1.12 -8.34 -2.01
N HIS A 242 -0.09 -8.22 -2.55
CA HIS A 242 -0.40 -8.71 -3.90
C HIS A 242 0.51 -8.11 -4.97
N MET A 243 0.81 -6.81 -4.91
CA MET A 243 1.72 -6.17 -5.88
C MET A 243 3.14 -6.74 -5.86
N PHE A 244 3.53 -7.42 -4.77
CA PHE A 244 4.78 -8.18 -4.62
C PHE A 244 4.57 -9.70 -4.78
N SER A 245 3.51 -10.11 -5.49
CA SER A 245 3.18 -11.50 -5.86
C SER A 245 2.79 -12.43 -4.71
N LEU A 246 2.39 -11.90 -3.54
CA LEU A 246 1.80 -12.73 -2.50
C LEU A 246 0.39 -13.15 -2.94
N ALA A 247 0.09 -14.45 -2.89
CA ALA A 247 -1.28 -14.94 -3.02
C ALA A 247 -2.03 -14.82 -1.68
N HIS A 248 -3.35 -15.04 -1.70
CA HIS A 248 -4.11 -15.17 -0.46
C HIS A 248 -3.51 -16.28 0.43
N CYS A 249 -3.45 -16.01 1.73
CA CYS A 249 -3.02 -16.99 2.73
C CYS A 249 -4.22 -17.82 3.19
N ILE A 250 -4.07 -19.14 3.13
CA ILE A 250 -5.08 -20.10 3.62
C ILE A 250 -4.57 -20.97 4.77
N ALA A 251 -3.30 -20.79 5.18
CA ALA A 251 -2.66 -21.65 6.16
C ALA A 251 -2.84 -21.17 7.61
N TYR A 252 -2.88 -19.86 7.81
CA TYR A 252 -2.88 -19.20 9.11
C TYR A 252 -3.86 -18.04 9.13
N GLN A 253 -4.28 -17.60 10.31
CA GLN A 253 -4.86 -16.28 10.47
C GLN A 253 -3.78 -15.24 10.08
N CYS A 254 -4.03 -14.48 9.02
CA CYS A 254 -3.04 -13.63 8.38
C CYS A 254 -3.71 -12.39 7.78
N ASN A 255 -2.96 -11.29 7.68
CA ASN A 255 -3.38 -10.13 6.91
C ASN A 255 -3.67 -10.47 5.43
N MET A 256 -2.93 -11.43 4.86
CA MET A 256 -3.11 -11.88 3.47
C MET A 256 -4.28 -12.85 3.28
N CYS A 257 -5.10 -13.13 4.29
CA CYS A 257 -6.35 -13.89 4.06
C CYS A 257 -7.34 -13.03 3.27
N GLY A 258 -7.95 -13.61 2.23
CA GLY A 258 -9.07 -12.99 1.52
C GLY A 258 -10.27 -12.81 2.45
N ALA A 259 -11.12 -11.82 2.17
CA ALA A 259 -12.32 -11.56 2.94
C ALA A 259 -13.46 -11.04 2.03
N ASN A 260 -14.66 -11.58 2.21
CA ASN A 260 -15.86 -11.16 1.49
C ASN A 260 -16.55 -9.95 2.14
N HIS A 261 -16.40 -9.78 3.46
CA HIS A 261 -17.08 -8.72 4.20
C HIS A 261 -16.26 -8.24 5.41
N LEU A 262 -16.66 -7.09 5.98
CA LEU A 262 -15.91 -6.43 7.06
C LEU A 262 -15.80 -7.29 8.32
N GLN A 263 -16.86 -8.00 8.71
CA GLN A 263 -16.83 -8.85 9.90
C GLN A 263 -15.83 -10.00 9.75
N GLU A 264 -15.67 -10.56 8.55
CA GLU A 264 -14.62 -11.55 8.29
C GLU A 264 -13.23 -10.90 8.39
N SER A 265 -13.04 -9.77 7.71
CA SER A 265 -11.80 -9.01 7.72
C SER A 265 -11.37 -8.56 9.13
N ASP A 266 -12.32 -8.14 9.98
CA ASP A 266 -12.05 -7.62 11.32
C ASP A 266 -11.62 -8.72 12.30
N ARG A 267 -12.05 -9.97 12.08
CA ARG A 267 -11.61 -11.14 12.87
C ARG A 267 -10.16 -11.53 12.60
N LEU A 268 -9.58 -11.04 11.50
CA LEU A 268 -8.24 -11.39 11.05
C LEU A 268 -7.20 -10.37 11.54
N PRO A 269 -5.94 -10.79 11.76
CA PRO A 269 -4.89 -9.91 12.26
C PRO A 269 -4.33 -8.99 11.17
N LEU A 270 -3.81 -7.83 11.56
CA LEU A 270 -3.06 -6.93 10.68
C LEU A 270 -1.62 -7.44 10.38
N TYR A 271 -1.07 -8.27 11.27
CA TYR A 271 0.24 -8.88 11.08
C TYR A 271 0.20 -10.04 10.07
N LEU A 272 1.37 -10.33 9.50
CA LEU A 272 1.59 -11.47 8.61
C LEU A 272 1.86 -12.74 9.42
N CYS A 273 1.34 -13.87 8.93
CA CYS A 273 1.75 -15.18 9.42
C CYS A 273 3.23 -15.47 9.08
N PRO A 274 3.84 -16.54 9.64
CA PRO A 274 5.27 -16.82 9.47
C PRO A 274 5.66 -16.95 7.99
N GLU A 275 4.83 -17.66 7.21
CA GLU A 275 5.00 -17.84 5.77
C GLU A 275 4.98 -16.50 5.02
N CYS A 276 3.98 -15.65 5.26
CA CYS A 276 3.87 -14.38 4.52
C CYS A 276 4.87 -13.34 5.00
N HIS A 277 5.24 -13.37 6.28
CA HIS A 277 6.31 -12.55 6.82
C HIS A 277 7.64 -12.89 6.14
N ALA A 278 7.99 -14.18 6.04
CA ALA A 278 9.21 -14.62 5.36
C ALA A 278 9.24 -14.18 3.88
N LYS A 279 8.10 -14.21 3.18
CA LYS A 279 7.99 -13.69 1.79
C LYS A 279 8.35 -12.21 1.71
N ILE A 280 7.79 -11.38 2.60
CA ILE A 280 8.10 -9.94 2.63
C ILE A 280 9.54 -9.69 3.07
N ALA A 281 10.02 -10.36 4.12
CA ALA A 281 11.39 -10.24 4.58
C ALA A 281 12.38 -10.54 3.43
N TRP A 282 12.18 -11.65 2.72
CA TRP A 282 12.98 -12.01 1.56
C TRP A 282 12.85 -11.05 0.38
N ALA A 283 11.62 -10.62 0.05
CA ALA A 283 11.36 -9.73 -1.07
C ALA A 283 12.00 -8.35 -0.89
N MET A 284 11.99 -7.85 0.34
CA MET A 284 12.45 -6.50 0.70
C MET A 284 13.90 -6.48 1.19
N GLY A 285 14.44 -7.64 1.59
CA GLY A 285 15.78 -7.76 2.16
C GLY A 285 15.86 -7.15 3.56
N VAL A 286 14.83 -7.36 4.39
CA VAL A 286 14.75 -6.81 5.76
C VAL A 286 14.87 -7.88 6.83
N ASP A 287 15.66 -7.59 7.86
CA ASP A 287 15.76 -8.44 9.04
C ASP A 287 14.40 -8.55 9.78
N PRO A 288 13.94 -9.77 10.13
CA PRO A 288 12.70 -9.99 10.86
C PRO A 288 12.56 -9.18 12.16
N ILE A 289 13.61 -9.12 12.99
CA ILE A 289 13.59 -8.44 14.30
C ILE A 289 13.49 -6.93 14.09
N GLU A 290 14.27 -6.39 13.16
CA GLU A 290 14.24 -4.97 12.81
C GLU A 290 12.85 -4.55 12.32
N ARG A 291 12.28 -5.30 11.36
CA ARG A 291 10.94 -5.07 10.85
C ARG A 291 9.88 -5.09 11.95
N TYR A 292 9.90 -6.10 12.81
CA TYR A 292 8.93 -6.18 13.91
C TYR A 292 9.13 -5.09 14.96
N THR A 293 10.36 -4.65 15.20
CA THR A 293 10.65 -3.56 16.14
C THR A 293 9.98 -2.26 15.69
N GLN A 294 10.15 -1.89 14.42
CA GLN A 294 9.55 -0.69 13.85
C GLN A 294 8.00 -0.77 13.85
N LEU A 295 7.46 -1.93 13.50
CA LEU A 295 6.01 -2.17 13.53
C LEU A 295 5.41 -2.13 14.94
N SER A 296 6.12 -2.69 15.94
CA SER A 296 5.70 -2.62 17.34
C SER A 296 5.62 -1.17 17.82
N GLN A 297 6.64 -0.36 17.52
CA GLN A 297 6.69 1.05 17.89
C GLN A 297 5.52 1.84 17.30
N PHE A 298 5.28 1.69 15.98
CA PHE A 298 4.12 2.32 15.33
C PHE A 298 2.80 1.89 15.99
N CYS A 299 2.60 0.59 16.20
CA CYS A 299 1.37 0.09 16.82
C CYS A 299 1.15 0.62 18.24
N LYS A 300 2.21 0.77 19.04
CA LYS A 300 2.14 1.39 20.38
C LYS A 300 1.73 2.85 20.33
N GLN A 301 2.29 3.62 19.38
CA GLN A 301 1.97 5.03 19.19
C GLN A 301 0.52 5.26 18.76
N HIS A 302 -0.09 4.28 18.07
CA HIS A 302 -1.45 4.38 17.52
C HIS A 302 -2.47 3.46 18.21
N GLU A 303 -2.22 3.08 19.47
CA GLU A 303 -3.16 2.32 20.32
C GLU A 303 -3.59 0.95 19.76
N MET A 304 -2.74 0.32 18.94
CA MET A 304 -2.96 -1.02 18.35
C MET A 304 -2.35 -2.11 19.23
N GLY A 305 -2.93 -2.28 20.43
CA GLY A 305 -2.36 -3.12 21.49
C GLY A 305 -2.20 -4.60 21.12
N TRP A 306 -3.13 -5.18 20.35
CA TRP A 306 -3.05 -6.58 19.90
C TRP A 306 -1.87 -6.79 18.97
N GLU A 307 -1.70 -5.90 17.99
CA GLU A 307 -0.61 -5.95 17.03
C GLU A 307 0.74 -5.70 17.70
N SER A 308 0.86 -4.70 18.58
CA SER A 308 2.13 -4.44 19.28
C SER A 308 2.55 -5.60 20.20
N ALA A 309 1.60 -6.21 20.92
CA ALA A 309 1.88 -7.36 21.78
C ALA A 309 2.38 -8.56 20.97
N TYR A 310 1.78 -8.81 19.81
CA TYR A 310 2.25 -9.85 18.89
C TYR A 310 3.69 -9.58 18.43
N TYR A 311 3.99 -8.35 17.98
CA TYR A 311 5.32 -8.01 17.50
C TYR A 311 6.39 -8.10 18.59
N ASP A 312 6.09 -7.68 19.83
CA ASP A 312 7.00 -7.82 20.96
C ASP A 312 7.29 -9.29 21.30
N GLN A 313 6.25 -10.15 21.28
CA GLN A 313 6.41 -11.59 21.49
C GLN A 313 7.25 -12.24 20.38
N ALA A 314 7.02 -11.87 19.13
CA ALA A 314 7.79 -12.35 17.99
C ALA A 314 9.26 -11.96 18.11
N ILE A 315 9.57 -10.72 18.50
CA ILE A 315 10.95 -10.26 18.74
C ILE A 315 11.63 -11.10 19.81
N GLY A 316 10.95 -11.37 20.93
CA GLY A 316 11.49 -12.21 22.01
C GLY A 316 11.86 -13.62 21.52
N LEU A 317 10.98 -14.26 20.76
CA LEU A 317 11.23 -15.59 20.19
C LEU A 317 12.39 -15.62 19.20
N LEU A 318 12.61 -14.55 18.44
CA LEU A 318 13.68 -14.51 17.45
C LEU A 318 15.05 -14.15 18.05
N ARG A 319 15.07 -13.45 19.20
CA ARG A 319 16.31 -13.12 19.92
C ARG A 319 16.81 -14.27 20.78
N ASP A 320 15.89 -15.06 21.35
CA ASP A 320 16.17 -16.21 22.19
C ASP A 320 15.64 -17.50 21.51
N PRO A 321 16.32 -17.96 20.44
CA PRO A 321 15.79 -18.85 19.40
C PRO A 321 15.37 -20.26 19.81
#